data_AF-A0A0D6M6M4-F1
#
_entry.id   AF-A0A0D6M6M4-F1
#
_cell.length_a   1.000
_cell.length_b   1.000
_cell.length_c   1.000
_cell.angle_alpha   90.00
_cell.angle_beta   90.00
_cell.angle_gamma   90.00
#
_symmetry.space_group_name_H-M   'P 1'
#
loop_
_entity.id
_entity.type
_entity.pdbx_description
1 polymer ?
#
loop_
_entity_poly.entity_id
_entity_poly.type
_entity_poly.pdbx_seq_one_letter_code
_entity_poly.pdbx_strand_id
1 'polypeptide(L)'
;MGEQSYDGYVDKSPFKNWTTLDGRRTFKRNVGDKGYLMKETDITTITDWTNEYEHIFAHTAASLNCPNPGYWSAIEYVGSKSQLFVGGDMQDFLTATNDPLFWSLYAMVDFIWEQWRELYQPILSDREKQYPANDTTCSGPAHFRNSPMIPFNNFKVIDGLSTKYTHTFSANVELVTVLPKLKSVVHAPIIALESAMKANARTTFALKNLRLPTRIYNAKPLQINTIYDCMDLACLCRFLNGTFTSKCVLPNGEELKKAVRKEYRSLTDEERERYHKAVIAIKANGEYDKLSMIHTTSTTSPAAHGGPGFLGWHREFIKRYEIALRTVDHTVALPYWDSTIEEMLHVKQDSTLWSKELMGEPDDDGYCSGVEADSGFRFAGLPELTGLQ
;
A
#
# COMPACT_ATOMS: atom_id res chain seq x y z
N MET A 1 -24.56 12.90 0.84
CA MET A 1 -24.70 13.21 2.28
C MET A 1 -25.60 12.15 2.90
N GLY A 2 -25.08 11.35 3.84
CA GLY A 2 -25.85 10.30 4.50
C GLY A 2 -26.95 10.88 5.40
N GLU A 3 -28.06 10.17 5.58
CA GLU A 3 -29.12 10.58 6.52
C GLU A 3 -28.61 10.45 7.97
N GLN A 4 -28.51 11.58 8.66
CA GLN A 4 -28.37 11.70 10.12
C GLN A 4 -29.54 11.01 10.82
N SER A 5 -29.28 10.28 11.91
CA SER A 5 -30.34 9.91 12.87
C SER A 5 -30.81 11.14 13.65
N TYR A 6 -31.95 11.01 14.33
CA TYR A 6 -32.63 12.09 15.07
C TYR A 6 -31.82 12.71 16.22
N ASP A 7 -30.74 12.04 16.65
CA ASP A 7 -29.78 12.46 17.68
C ASP A 7 -28.46 13.00 17.09
N GLY A 8 -28.30 13.00 15.75
CA GLY A 8 -27.12 13.52 15.08
C GLY A 8 -25.93 12.56 14.96
N TYR A 9 -26.09 11.28 15.30
CA TYR A 9 -25.00 10.31 15.38
C TYR A 9 -24.92 9.31 14.19
N VAL A 10 -23.73 8.73 13.98
CA VAL A 10 -23.47 7.68 12.98
C VAL A 10 -23.43 6.31 13.67
N ASP A 11 -24.55 5.57 13.68
CA ASP A 11 -24.66 4.25 14.36
C ASP A 11 -23.81 3.11 13.75
N LYS A 12 -23.38 3.27 12.50
CA LYS A 12 -22.77 2.21 11.69
C LYS A 12 -21.50 2.74 11.01
N SER A 13 -20.37 2.13 11.34
CA SER A 13 -19.13 2.17 10.57
C SER A 13 -18.39 0.88 10.91
N PRO A 14 -17.71 0.23 9.95
CA PRO A 14 -16.88 -0.93 10.28
C PRO A 14 -15.78 -0.59 11.29
N PHE A 15 -15.41 0.68 11.42
CA PHE A 15 -14.33 1.17 12.29
C PHE A 15 -14.83 2.01 13.46
N LYS A 16 -16.07 1.81 13.92
CA LYS A 16 -16.66 2.66 14.97
C LYS A 16 -15.99 2.64 16.34
N ASN A 17 -15.38 1.51 16.72
CA ASN A 17 -14.70 1.30 18.01
C ASN A 17 -13.18 1.23 17.82
N TRP A 18 -12.63 2.19 17.09
CA TRP A 18 -11.25 2.12 16.62
C TRP A 18 -10.27 2.88 17.52
N THR A 19 -9.73 2.23 18.54
CA THR A 19 -8.73 2.89 19.41
C THR A 19 -7.43 3.15 18.65
N THR A 20 -6.89 4.37 18.71
CA THR A 20 -5.61 4.72 18.09
C THR A 20 -4.42 4.22 18.92
N LEU A 21 -3.22 4.21 18.33
CA LEU A 21 -1.99 3.81 19.03
C LEU A 21 -1.67 4.68 20.24
N ASP A 22 -2.07 5.95 20.23
CA ASP A 22 -1.91 6.89 21.34
C ASP A 22 -3.08 6.86 22.34
N GLY A 23 -4.00 5.89 22.21
CA GLY A 23 -5.05 5.61 23.18
C GLY A 23 -6.32 6.46 23.04
N ARG A 24 -6.45 7.26 21.98
CA ARG A 24 -7.72 7.94 21.67
C ARG A 24 -8.77 6.90 21.24
N ARG A 25 -10.04 7.19 21.52
CA ARG A 25 -11.16 6.28 21.23
C ARG A 25 -11.40 6.08 19.73
N THR A 26 -11.03 7.06 18.91
CA THR A 26 -11.11 7.01 17.45
C THR A 26 -10.00 7.83 16.80
N PHE A 27 -9.74 7.54 15.53
CA PHE A 27 -8.88 8.34 14.66
C PHE A 27 -9.64 9.55 14.10
N LYS A 28 -8.89 10.55 13.64
CA LYS A 28 -9.42 11.82 13.16
C LYS A 28 -9.14 11.99 11.65
N ARG A 29 -10.06 12.62 10.94
CA ARG A 29 -9.92 13.10 9.56
C ARG A 29 -10.35 14.57 9.47
N ASN A 30 -9.69 15.33 8.61
CA ASN A 30 -10.03 16.71 8.29
C ASN A 30 -10.15 16.83 6.77
N VAL A 31 -11.18 16.20 6.21
CA VAL A 31 -11.25 15.90 4.78
C VAL A 31 -11.37 17.17 3.95
N GLY A 32 -10.37 17.41 3.09
CA GLY A 32 -10.34 18.53 2.15
C GLY A 32 -9.81 19.85 2.71
N ASP A 33 -9.35 19.89 3.96
CA ASP A 33 -8.72 21.09 4.55
C ASP A 33 -7.41 21.47 3.84
N LYS A 34 -6.65 20.46 3.41
CA LYS A 34 -5.32 20.59 2.80
C LYS A 34 -5.16 19.54 1.70
N GLY A 35 -4.03 19.58 1.01
CA GLY A 35 -3.70 18.58 0.00
C GLY A 35 -4.68 18.57 -1.17
N TYR A 36 -4.58 17.53 -1.98
CA TYR A 36 -5.50 17.24 -3.06
C TYR A 36 -5.38 15.74 -3.41
N LEU A 37 -6.41 15.17 -4.04
CA LEU A 37 -6.43 13.76 -4.39
C LEU A 37 -5.63 13.53 -5.68
N MET A 38 -5.17 12.30 -5.93
CA MET A 38 -4.42 12.02 -7.15
C MET A 38 -5.22 12.41 -8.39
N LYS A 39 -4.59 13.05 -9.37
CA LYS A 39 -5.20 13.33 -10.67
C LYS A 39 -4.74 12.30 -11.69
N GLU A 40 -5.56 12.06 -12.72
CA GLU A 40 -5.14 11.31 -13.91
C GLU A 40 -3.87 11.90 -14.55
N THR A 41 -3.69 13.23 -14.47
CA THR A 41 -2.46 13.90 -14.92
C THR A 41 -1.25 13.56 -14.06
N ASP A 42 -1.43 13.33 -12.76
CA ASP A 42 -0.33 12.90 -11.88
C ASP A 42 0.07 11.46 -12.24
N ILE A 43 -0.92 10.56 -12.40
CA ILE A 43 -0.68 9.16 -12.76
C ILE A 43 0.02 9.06 -14.10
N THR A 44 -0.48 9.75 -15.14
CA THR A 44 0.16 9.75 -16.46
C THR A 44 1.55 10.37 -16.43
N THR A 45 1.82 11.36 -15.58
CA THR A 45 3.17 11.92 -15.44
C THR A 45 4.13 10.88 -14.86
N ILE A 46 3.70 10.13 -13.84
CA ILE A 46 4.49 9.05 -13.23
C ILE A 46 4.67 7.87 -14.18
N THR A 47 3.61 7.43 -14.85
CA THR A 47 3.65 6.23 -15.68
C THR A 47 4.29 6.54 -17.02
N ASP A 48 3.83 7.55 -17.77
CA ASP A 48 4.12 7.64 -19.19
C ASP A 48 5.30 8.58 -19.51
N TRP A 49 5.44 9.65 -18.74
CA TRP A 49 6.38 10.75 -19.05
C TRP A 49 7.78 10.53 -18.46
N THR A 50 7.91 9.62 -17.51
CA THR A 50 9.18 9.34 -16.83
C THR A 50 9.56 7.88 -17.04
N ASN A 51 10.08 7.56 -18.22
CA ASN A 51 10.64 6.24 -18.53
C ASN A 51 11.94 5.94 -17.76
N GLU A 52 12.37 6.84 -16.87
CA GLU A 52 13.57 6.76 -16.05
C GLU A 52 13.22 6.26 -14.64
N TYR A 53 13.85 5.18 -14.21
CA TYR A 53 13.64 4.63 -12.87
C TYR A 53 14.09 5.60 -11.77
N GLU A 54 14.99 6.54 -12.08
CA GLU A 54 15.43 7.61 -11.17
C GLU A 54 14.28 8.53 -10.74
N HIS A 55 13.27 8.74 -11.60
CA HIS A 55 12.10 9.50 -11.21
C HIS A 55 11.18 8.72 -10.27
N ILE A 56 11.01 7.42 -10.54
CA ILE A 56 10.19 6.52 -9.72
C ILE A 56 10.82 6.32 -8.33
N PHE A 57 12.15 6.16 -8.29
CA PHE A 57 12.94 6.05 -7.07
C PHE A 57 13.58 7.41 -6.74
N ALA A 58 12.76 8.44 -6.58
CA ALA A 58 13.22 9.80 -6.36
C ALA A 58 13.84 10.03 -4.96
N HIS A 59 14.72 11.03 -4.87
CA HIS A 59 15.25 11.56 -3.62
C HIS A 59 14.39 12.72 -3.10
N THR A 60 13.32 12.39 -2.38
CA THR A 60 12.25 13.32 -1.98
C THR A 60 12.53 14.15 -0.72
N ALA A 61 13.58 13.81 0.04
CA ALA A 61 14.09 14.65 1.12
C ALA A 61 15.58 14.96 0.89
N ALA A 62 15.94 15.25 -0.37
CA ALA A 62 17.31 15.53 -0.78
C ALA A 62 17.88 16.81 -0.17
N SER A 63 19.20 16.82 0.08
CA SER A 63 19.90 18.05 0.43
C SER A 63 20.00 18.98 -0.80
N LEU A 64 20.27 20.26 -0.55
CA LEU A 64 20.49 21.26 -1.62
C LEU A 64 21.66 20.91 -2.56
N ASN A 65 22.58 20.05 -2.14
CA ASN A 65 23.75 19.65 -2.92
C ASN A 65 23.52 18.36 -3.72
N CYS A 66 22.33 17.75 -3.63
CA CYS A 66 22.01 16.57 -4.41
C CYS A 66 21.98 16.92 -5.89
N PRO A 67 22.75 16.24 -6.76
CA PRO A 67 22.74 16.51 -8.19
C PRO A 67 21.36 16.23 -8.83
N ASN A 68 20.62 15.26 -8.31
CA ASN A 68 19.35 14.79 -8.87
C ASN A 68 18.27 14.67 -7.77
N PRO A 69 17.72 15.79 -7.25
CA PRO A 69 16.65 15.75 -6.27
C PRO A 69 15.33 15.27 -6.89
N GLY A 70 14.42 14.80 -6.05
CA GLY A 70 13.08 14.40 -6.49
C GLY A 70 12.24 15.58 -6.98
N TYR A 71 11.53 15.38 -8.10
CA TYR A 71 10.59 16.36 -8.65
C TYR A 71 9.21 16.24 -8.02
N TRP A 72 8.37 17.28 -8.14
CA TRP A 72 7.04 17.36 -7.52
C TRP A 72 6.04 16.27 -7.97
N SER A 73 6.33 15.59 -9.08
CA SER A 73 5.57 14.44 -9.60
C SER A 73 6.05 13.08 -9.06
N ALA A 74 7.07 13.05 -8.20
CA ALA A 74 7.50 11.82 -7.54
C ALA A 74 6.31 11.17 -6.83
N ILE A 75 6.17 9.85 -6.99
CA ILE A 75 5.01 9.10 -6.51
C ILE A 75 4.79 9.22 -5.00
N GLU A 76 5.86 9.35 -4.21
CA GLU A 76 5.77 9.62 -2.77
C GLU A 76 5.06 10.94 -2.47
N TYR A 77 5.37 12.02 -3.21
CA TYR A 77 4.68 13.29 -3.05
C TYR A 77 3.22 13.21 -3.50
N VAL A 78 2.95 12.54 -4.62
CA VAL A 78 1.59 12.35 -5.15
C VAL A 78 0.73 11.57 -4.15
N GLY A 79 1.25 10.48 -3.56
CA GLY A 79 0.60 9.77 -2.47
C GLY A 79 0.41 10.63 -1.21
N SER A 80 1.44 11.39 -0.82
CA SER A 80 1.38 12.29 0.35
C SER A 80 0.32 13.38 0.22
N LYS A 81 0.01 13.84 -1.00
CA LYS A 81 -1.06 14.81 -1.23
C LYS A 81 -2.44 14.25 -0.90
N SER A 82 -2.70 12.99 -1.23
CA SER A 82 -3.93 12.29 -0.80
C SER A 82 -3.98 12.11 0.72
N GLN A 83 -2.84 11.84 1.38
CA GLN A 83 -2.78 11.79 2.85
C GLN A 83 -3.18 13.13 3.48
N LEU A 84 -2.63 14.23 2.95
CA LEU A 84 -2.97 15.59 3.39
C LEU A 84 -4.45 15.93 3.13
N PHE A 85 -5.03 15.41 2.05
CA PHE A 85 -6.46 15.57 1.76
C PHE A 85 -7.35 14.87 2.78
N VAL A 86 -7.00 13.65 3.22
CA VAL A 86 -7.74 12.98 4.29
C VAL A 86 -7.60 13.74 5.61
N GLY A 87 -6.43 14.31 5.88
CA GLY A 87 -6.21 15.16 7.05
C GLY A 87 -6.17 14.37 8.37
N GLY A 88 -6.24 15.07 9.51
CA GLY A 88 -6.28 14.45 10.83
C GLY A 88 -5.07 13.55 11.11
N ASP A 89 -5.30 12.30 11.50
CA ASP A 89 -4.25 11.30 11.72
C ASP A 89 -3.50 10.94 10.44
N MET A 90 -4.21 10.89 9.31
CA MET A 90 -3.66 10.47 8.02
C MET A 90 -2.61 11.45 7.47
N GLN A 91 -2.65 12.73 7.91
CA GLN A 91 -1.76 13.78 7.41
C GLN A 91 -0.31 13.67 7.89
N ASP A 92 -0.08 13.04 9.04
CA ASP A 92 1.25 12.90 9.65
C ASP A 92 1.71 11.45 9.50
N PHE A 93 2.85 11.25 8.86
CA PHE A 93 3.41 9.92 8.63
C PHE A 93 3.55 9.11 9.93
N LEU A 94 3.78 9.75 11.09
CA LEU A 94 3.92 9.03 12.36
C LEU A 94 2.59 8.54 12.94
N THR A 95 1.45 9.13 12.51
CA THR A 95 0.11 8.75 12.98
C THR A 95 -0.78 8.17 11.88
N ALA A 96 -0.35 8.21 10.61
CA ALA A 96 -1.19 7.88 9.48
C ALA A 96 -1.74 6.45 9.53
N THR A 97 -0.99 5.51 10.13
CA THR A 97 -1.43 4.13 10.35
C THR A 97 -2.53 3.98 11.40
N ASN A 98 -2.92 5.03 12.12
CA ASN A 98 -4.14 5.01 12.93
C ASN A 98 -5.40 4.91 12.06
N ASP A 99 -5.36 5.42 10.82
CA ASP A 99 -6.47 5.38 9.88
C ASP A 99 -6.39 4.09 9.01
N PRO A 100 -7.40 3.20 9.04
CA PRO A 100 -7.44 2.01 8.18
C PRO A 100 -7.30 2.29 6.67
N LEU A 101 -7.64 3.49 6.21
CA LEU A 101 -7.49 3.92 4.81
C LEU A 101 -6.03 4.00 4.36
N PHE A 102 -5.08 4.13 5.30
CA PHE A 102 -3.64 4.10 5.03
C PHE A 102 -3.26 2.91 4.13
N TRP A 103 -3.67 1.71 4.52
CA TRP A 103 -3.26 0.49 3.84
C TRP A 103 -3.75 0.45 2.40
N SER A 104 -4.97 0.93 2.14
CA SER A 104 -5.54 1.02 0.80
C SER A 104 -4.90 2.11 -0.05
N LEU A 105 -4.48 3.23 0.55
CA LEU A 105 -3.72 4.26 -0.17
C LEU A 105 -2.35 3.73 -0.63
N TYR A 106 -1.61 3.06 0.25
CA TYR A 106 -0.30 2.52 -0.12
C TYR A 106 -0.40 1.31 -1.06
N ALA A 107 -1.52 0.58 -1.05
CA ALA A 107 -1.83 -0.39 -2.10
C ALA A 107 -2.06 0.28 -3.47
N MET A 108 -2.63 1.49 -3.53
CA MET A 108 -2.75 2.28 -4.76
C MET A 108 -1.39 2.78 -5.25
N VAL A 109 -0.55 3.30 -4.34
CA VAL A 109 0.83 3.69 -4.66
C VAL A 109 1.62 2.50 -5.25
N ASP A 110 1.50 1.33 -4.64
CA ASP A 110 2.10 0.08 -5.13
C ASP A 110 1.54 -0.33 -6.51
N PHE A 111 0.24 -0.17 -6.72
CA PHE A 111 -0.42 -0.42 -7.99
C PHE A 111 0.11 0.48 -9.12
N ILE A 112 0.20 1.79 -8.90
CA ILE A 112 0.75 2.74 -9.87
C ILE A 112 2.19 2.37 -10.24
N TRP A 113 3.02 2.01 -9.24
CA TRP A 113 4.37 1.55 -9.51
C TRP A 113 4.39 0.27 -10.35
N GLU A 114 3.51 -0.70 -10.08
CA GLU A 114 3.39 -1.90 -10.93
C GLU A 114 3.01 -1.58 -12.37
N GLN A 115 2.08 -0.65 -12.59
CA GLN A 115 1.70 -0.22 -13.94
C GLN A 115 2.92 0.34 -14.69
N TRP A 116 3.74 1.17 -14.02
CA TRP A 116 4.99 1.64 -14.61
C TRP A 116 5.96 0.48 -14.91
N ARG A 117 6.12 -0.51 -14.01
CA ARG A 117 6.99 -1.69 -14.26
C ARG A 117 6.52 -2.54 -15.43
N GLU A 118 5.21 -2.63 -15.68
CA GLU A 118 4.64 -3.32 -16.83
C GLU A 118 4.95 -2.61 -18.14
N LEU A 119 4.93 -1.27 -18.14
CA LEU A 119 5.20 -0.45 -19.32
C LEU A 119 6.71 -0.34 -19.64
N TYR A 120 7.55 -0.15 -18.62
CA TYR A 120 8.95 0.27 -18.81
C TYR A 120 10.01 -0.74 -18.35
N GLN A 121 9.61 -1.81 -17.66
CA GLN A 121 10.50 -2.90 -17.26
C GLN A 121 10.02 -4.26 -17.82
N PRO A 122 9.95 -4.42 -19.16
CA PRO A 122 9.49 -5.65 -19.79
C PRO A 122 10.45 -6.82 -19.57
N ILE A 123 11.73 -6.54 -19.30
CA ILE A 123 12.73 -7.53 -18.92
C ILE A 123 12.61 -7.73 -17.40
N LEU A 124 12.09 -8.89 -16.96
CA LEU A 124 11.88 -9.19 -15.53
C LEU A 124 13.13 -8.98 -14.67
N SER A 125 14.32 -9.26 -15.22
CA SER A 125 15.55 -9.08 -14.46
C SER A 125 15.92 -7.61 -14.20
N ASP A 126 15.37 -6.66 -14.96
CA ASP A 126 15.62 -5.23 -14.78
C ASP A 126 14.81 -4.69 -13.60
N ARG A 127 13.61 -5.26 -13.38
CA ARG A 127 12.72 -4.91 -12.27
C ARG A 127 13.40 -4.98 -10.90
N GLU A 128 14.35 -5.89 -10.73
CA GLU A 128 15.07 -6.14 -9.47
C GLU A 128 16.48 -5.50 -9.44
N LYS A 129 16.88 -4.83 -10.54
CA LYS A 129 18.23 -4.28 -10.71
C LYS A 129 18.29 -2.77 -10.77
N GLN A 130 17.31 -2.14 -11.44
CA GLN A 130 17.24 -0.70 -11.64
C GLN A 130 16.91 0.01 -10.32
N TYR A 131 17.93 0.65 -9.74
CA TYR A 131 17.85 1.37 -8.48
C TYR A 131 18.93 2.45 -8.46
N PRO A 132 18.67 3.65 -7.90
CA PRO A 132 19.65 4.73 -7.88
C PRO A 132 20.97 4.34 -7.19
N ALA A 133 22.06 4.97 -7.62
CA ALA A 133 23.35 4.84 -6.95
C ALA A 133 23.28 5.43 -5.53
N ASN A 134 24.13 4.93 -4.63
CA ASN A 134 24.22 5.47 -3.29
C ASN A 134 24.85 6.86 -3.35
N ASP A 135 24.12 7.88 -2.87
CA ASP A 135 24.61 9.25 -2.77
C ASP A 135 24.14 9.86 -1.45
N THR A 136 25.08 10.08 -0.53
CA THR A 136 24.81 10.67 0.79
C THR A 136 24.38 12.14 0.73
N THR A 137 24.58 12.82 -0.40
CA THR A 137 24.05 14.17 -0.61
C THR A 137 22.57 14.15 -0.98
N CYS A 138 22.07 13.03 -1.51
CA CYS A 138 20.68 12.88 -1.96
C CYS A 138 19.80 12.13 -0.97
N SER A 139 20.29 11.10 -0.29
CA SER A 139 19.52 10.40 0.74
C SER A 139 20.41 9.75 1.80
N GLY A 140 19.82 9.52 2.97
CA GLY A 140 20.51 8.83 4.06
C GLY A 140 20.83 7.36 3.72
N PRO A 141 21.82 6.74 4.39
CA PRO A 141 22.22 5.36 4.12
C PRO A 141 21.10 4.32 4.27
N ALA A 142 20.02 4.63 4.99
CA ALA A 142 18.85 3.78 5.09
C ALA A 142 18.17 3.50 3.73
N HIS A 143 18.33 4.38 2.74
CA HIS A 143 17.79 4.18 1.39
C HIS A 143 18.78 3.48 0.45
N PHE A 144 19.98 3.13 0.90
CA PHE A 144 20.97 2.54 0.01
C PHE A 144 20.60 1.10 -0.36
N ARG A 145 20.89 0.75 -1.60
CA ARG A 145 20.53 -0.53 -2.25
C ARG A 145 20.73 -1.76 -1.36
N ASN A 146 21.88 -1.85 -0.71
CA ASN A 146 22.31 -3.00 0.07
C ASN A 146 22.12 -2.83 1.59
N SER A 147 21.55 -1.71 2.03
CA SER A 147 21.25 -1.49 3.45
C SER A 147 20.13 -2.42 3.91
N PRO A 148 20.11 -2.81 5.20
CA PRO A 148 18.98 -3.51 5.79
C PRO A 148 17.69 -2.69 5.61
N MET A 149 16.60 -3.35 5.22
CA MET A 149 15.28 -2.73 5.17
C MET A 149 14.68 -2.75 6.58
N ILE A 150 15.07 -1.80 7.44
CA ILE A 150 14.64 -1.77 8.84
C ILE A 150 13.11 -1.60 8.94
N PRO A 151 12.40 -2.41 9.76
CA PRO A 151 12.89 -3.40 10.71
C PRO A 151 12.88 -4.84 10.17
N PHE A 152 12.64 -5.02 8.88
CA PHE A 152 12.55 -6.30 8.18
C PHE A 152 13.94 -6.89 7.91
N ASN A 153 14.65 -7.26 8.99
CA ASN A 153 16.08 -7.61 9.00
C ASN A 153 16.52 -8.74 8.03
N ASN A 154 15.58 -9.53 7.51
CA ASN A 154 15.83 -10.54 6.49
C ASN A 154 15.99 -9.95 5.08
N PHE A 155 15.64 -8.68 4.89
CA PHE A 155 15.58 -8.01 3.60
C PHE A 155 16.51 -6.81 3.57
N LYS A 156 17.10 -6.59 2.40
CA LYS A 156 17.74 -5.33 2.02
C LYS A 156 16.73 -4.45 1.31
N VAL A 157 17.00 -3.15 1.24
CA VAL A 157 16.14 -2.19 0.52
C VAL A 157 15.83 -2.66 -0.90
N ILE A 158 16.84 -3.16 -1.63
CA ILE A 158 16.63 -3.65 -2.99
C ILE A 158 15.70 -4.87 -3.07
N ASP A 159 15.62 -5.69 -2.03
CA ASP A 159 14.79 -6.89 -2.08
C ASP A 159 13.30 -6.55 -2.21
N GLY A 160 12.88 -5.33 -1.82
CA GLY A 160 11.54 -4.79 -2.07
C GLY A 160 11.18 -4.64 -3.55
N LEU A 161 12.15 -4.67 -4.46
CA LEU A 161 11.90 -4.65 -5.89
C LEU A 161 11.55 -6.03 -6.46
N SER A 162 11.63 -7.10 -5.65
CA SER A 162 11.42 -8.45 -6.15
C SER A 162 10.09 -8.61 -6.90
N THR A 163 10.13 -9.31 -8.03
CA THR A 163 8.95 -9.73 -8.79
C THR A 163 8.09 -10.72 -8.00
N LYS A 164 8.63 -11.36 -6.96
CA LYS A 164 7.87 -12.30 -6.11
C LYS A 164 6.66 -11.65 -5.44
N TYR A 165 6.74 -10.39 -5.02
CA TYR A 165 5.60 -9.67 -4.44
C TYR A 165 4.37 -9.69 -5.37
N THR A 166 4.59 -9.48 -6.66
CA THR A 166 3.47 -9.29 -7.61
C THR A 166 3.21 -10.49 -8.50
N HIS A 167 4.11 -11.47 -8.55
CA HIS A 167 3.89 -12.72 -9.28
C HIS A 167 3.36 -13.83 -8.36
N THR A 168 3.77 -13.87 -7.09
CA THR A 168 3.49 -15.00 -6.19
C THR A 168 2.55 -14.67 -5.02
N PHE A 169 2.53 -13.43 -4.52
CA PHE A 169 1.64 -13.05 -3.40
C PHE A 169 0.33 -12.44 -3.84
N SER A 170 0.43 -11.39 -4.65
CA SER A 170 -0.70 -10.51 -4.90
C SER A 170 -0.68 -10.07 -6.35
N ALA A 171 -1.84 -10.02 -6.99
CA ALA A 171 -2.05 -9.39 -8.29
C ALA A 171 -3.00 -8.24 -8.09
N ASN A 172 -2.89 -7.19 -8.88
CA ASN A 172 -3.94 -6.19 -8.96
C ASN A 172 -4.88 -6.60 -10.10
N VAL A 173 -6.18 -6.41 -9.95
CA VAL A 173 -7.09 -6.54 -11.11
C VAL A 173 -6.74 -5.42 -12.08
N GLU A 174 -6.45 -5.78 -13.33
CA GLU A 174 -6.33 -4.84 -14.43
C GLU A 174 -7.60 -3.98 -14.47
N LEU A 175 -7.47 -2.70 -14.15
CA LEU A 175 -8.41 -1.72 -14.66
C LEU A 175 -8.18 -1.66 -16.17
N VAL A 176 -9.04 -2.32 -16.93
CA VAL A 176 -9.15 -2.20 -18.39
C VAL A 176 -9.42 -0.75 -18.84
N THR A 177 -9.49 0.24 -17.94
CA THR A 177 -10.14 1.53 -18.23
C THR A 177 -9.54 2.81 -17.64
N VAL A 178 -8.41 2.85 -16.92
CA VAL A 178 -7.88 4.16 -16.44
C VAL A 178 -7.15 4.94 -17.55
N LEU A 179 -6.63 4.29 -18.59
CA LEU A 179 -6.06 5.00 -19.74
C LEU A 179 -6.65 4.47 -21.06
N PRO A 180 -7.64 5.15 -21.67
CA PRO A 180 -8.14 4.83 -23.01
C PRO A 180 -7.03 4.79 -24.08
N LYS A 181 -5.88 5.42 -23.82
CA LYS A 181 -4.70 5.44 -24.70
C LYS A 181 -3.85 4.15 -24.67
N LEU A 182 -4.04 3.26 -23.70
CA LEU A 182 -3.30 1.99 -23.67
C LEU A 182 -3.68 1.04 -24.81
N LYS A 183 -4.89 1.14 -25.38
CA LYS A 183 -5.24 0.31 -26.54
C LYS A 183 -4.41 0.62 -27.79
N SER A 184 -3.85 1.84 -27.93
CA SER A 184 -3.05 2.21 -29.12
C SER A 184 -1.55 1.91 -29.00
N VAL A 185 -1.00 1.78 -27.78
CA VAL A 185 0.44 1.49 -27.60
C VAL A 185 0.71 -0.01 -27.50
N VAL A 186 -0.20 -0.77 -26.87
CA VAL A 186 -0.05 -2.23 -26.72
C VAL A 186 -0.36 -3.00 -28.02
N HIS A 187 -0.95 -2.34 -29.04
CA HIS A 187 -1.18 -2.91 -30.38
C HIS A 187 -0.15 -2.48 -31.45
N ALA A 188 0.88 -1.70 -31.11
CA ALA A 188 2.02 -1.51 -31.99
C ALA A 188 2.92 -2.77 -31.94
N PRO A 189 3.23 -3.41 -33.07
CA PRO A 189 2.77 -4.78 -33.24
C PRO A 189 3.80 -5.85 -32.86
N ILE A 190 3.30 -6.90 -32.22
CA ILE A 190 3.89 -8.26 -32.12
C ILE A 190 4.35 -8.81 -33.51
N ILE A 191 3.92 -8.19 -34.61
CA ILE A 191 4.29 -8.52 -36.00
C ILE A 191 5.77 -8.20 -36.32
N ALA A 192 6.43 -7.31 -35.57
CA ALA A 192 7.85 -7.01 -35.79
C ALA A 192 8.81 -8.12 -35.30
N LEU A 193 8.38 -8.96 -34.35
CA LEU A 193 9.19 -10.07 -33.83
C LEU A 193 9.13 -11.33 -34.69
N GLU A 194 7.99 -11.64 -35.33
CA GLU A 194 7.90 -12.79 -36.24
C GLU A 194 8.72 -12.61 -37.53
N SER A 195 8.87 -11.37 -38.00
CA SER A 195 9.67 -11.05 -39.19
C SER A 195 11.18 -11.08 -38.91
N ALA A 196 11.59 -10.77 -37.67
CA ALA A 196 12.98 -10.85 -37.23
C ALA A 196 13.43 -12.30 -36.94
N MET A 197 12.51 -13.18 -36.55
CA MET A 197 12.83 -14.61 -36.29
C MET A 197 12.88 -15.49 -37.55
N LYS A 198 12.36 -15.01 -38.70
CA LYS A 198 12.40 -15.76 -39.99
C LYS A 198 13.58 -15.39 -40.90
N ALA A 199 14.35 -14.35 -40.57
CA ALA A 199 15.41 -13.82 -41.45
C ALA A 199 16.84 -14.27 -41.12
N ASN A 200 17.07 -15.16 -40.14
CA ASN A 200 18.42 -15.65 -39.85
C ASN A 200 18.50 -17.16 -39.59
N ALA A 201 17.92 -17.93 -40.52
CA ALA A 201 18.24 -19.35 -40.68
C ALA A 201 19.44 -19.49 -41.62
N ARG A 202 20.68 -19.35 -41.09
CA ARG A 202 21.92 -19.92 -41.62
C ARG A 202 23.14 -19.44 -40.82
N THR A 203 23.33 -19.98 -39.62
CA THR A 203 24.70 -20.22 -39.14
C THR A 203 24.71 -21.43 -38.23
N THR A 204 25.11 -22.57 -38.79
CA THR A 204 25.51 -23.78 -38.05
C THR A 204 26.82 -23.47 -37.33
N PHE A 205 26.78 -23.30 -36.01
CA PHE A 205 27.98 -23.39 -35.16
C PHE A 205 27.69 -24.27 -33.94
N ALA A 206 28.65 -25.15 -33.68
CA ALA A 206 28.53 -26.34 -32.85
C ALA A 206 28.20 -26.05 -31.38
N LEU A 207 27.05 -26.54 -30.91
CA LEU A 207 26.77 -26.76 -29.49
C LEU A 207 27.42 -28.08 -29.06
N LYS A 208 28.74 -28.07 -28.84
CA LYS A 208 29.42 -29.05 -27.99
C LYS A 208 30.40 -28.30 -27.09
N ASN A 209 30.13 -28.37 -25.78
CA ASN A 209 30.99 -27.96 -24.67
C ASN A 209 30.98 -26.48 -24.21
N LEU A 210 29.83 -25.91 -23.87
CA LEU A 210 29.79 -24.89 -22.82
C LEU A 210 29.39 -25.55 -21.49
N ARG A 211 30.38 -25.79 -20.63
CA ARG A 211 30.13 -26.00 -19.21
C ARG A 211 29.74 -24.64 -18.63
N LEU A 212 28.49 -24.52 -18.17
CA LEU A 212 28.04 -23.38 -17.38
C LEU A 212 28.94 -23.26 -16.14
N PRO A 213 29.51 -22.07 -15.84
CA PRO A 213 30.22 -21.88 -14.59
C PRO A 213 29.22 -21.90 -13.44
N THR A 214 29.23 -22.97 -12.64
CA THR A 214 28.58 -23.04 -11.34
C THR A 214 29.34 -22.14 -10.34
N ARG A 215 29.13 -20.83 -10.43
CA ARG A 215 29.31 -19.94 -9.28
C ARG A 215 27.97 -19.78 -8.59
N ILE A 216 27.68 -20.71 -7.70
CA ILE A 216 26.68 -20.51 -6.66
C ILE A 216 27.28 -19.44 -5.73
N TYR A 217 26.84 -18.19 -5.89
CA TYR A 217 27.00 -17.22 -4.83
C TYR A 217 26.21 -17.77 -3.64
N ASN A 218 26.93 -18.18 -2.59
CA ASN A 218 26.34 -18.61 -1.31
C ASN A 218 25.65 -17.40 -0.66
N ALA A 219 24.47 -17.04 -1.15
CA ALA A 219 23.53 -16.24 -0.38
C ALA A 219 23.06 -17.13 0.78
N LYS A 220 23.28 -16.68 2.02
CA LYS A 220 22.73 -17.34 3.20
C LYS A 220 21.21 -17.47 2.98
N PRO A 221 20.59 -18.65 3.19
CA PRO A 221 19.15 -18.80 3.02
C PRO A 221 18.42 -17.78 3.90
N LEU A 222 17.37 -17.15 3.36
CA LEU A 222 16.48 -16.26 4.13
C LEU A 222 16.00 -17.01 5.38
N GLN A 223 16.24 -16.46 6.57
CA GLN A 223 15.80 -17.11 7.81
C GLN A 223 14.31 -16.80 8.02
N ILE A 224 13.46 -17.77 7.67
CA ILE A 224 12.02 -17.67 7.88
C ILE A 224 11.71 -17.86 9.36
N ASN A 225 11.50 -16.76 10.08
CA ASN A 225 11.22 -16.78 11.52
C ASN A 225 9.73 -16.62 11.82
N THR A 226 9.05 -15.84 10.97
CA THR A 226 7.63 -15.51 11.11
C THR A 226 6.91 -15.73 9.79
N ILE A 227 5.57 -15.81 9.84
CA ILE A 227 4.73 -15.85 8.64
C ILE A 227 4.99 -14.67 7.70
N TYR A 228 5.37 -13.52 8.26
CA TYR A 228 5.67 -12.29 7.52
C TYR A 228 6.93 -12.36 6.66
N ASP A 229 7.86 -13.27 6.97
CA ASP A 229 9.08 -13.47 6.17
C ASP A 229 8.81 -14.27 4.89
N CYS A 230 7.63 -14.86 4.76
CA CYS A 230 7.31 -15.66 3.60
C CYS A 230 7.36 -14.83 2.31
N MET A 231 7.98 -15.45 1.29
CA MET A 231 8.10 -14.92 -0.07
C MET A 231 7.46 -15.81 -1.16
N ASP A 232 6.66 -16.81 -0.79
CA ASP A 232 5.76 -17.55 -1.69
C ASP A 232 4.60 -18.25 -0.94
N LEU A 233 3.65 -18.81 -1.69
CA LEU A 233 2.51 -19.57 -1.14
C LEU A 233 2.93 -20.86 -0.42
N ALA A 234 4.04 -21.49 -0.82
CA ALA A 234 4.51 -22.72 -0.18
C ALA A 234 4.99 -22.44 1.26
N CYS A 235 5.68 -21.32 1.47
CA CYS A 235 6.05 -20.83 2.78
C CYS A 235 4.81 -20.49 3.62
N LEU A 236 3.87 -19.70 3.08
CA LEU A 236 2.65 -19.34 3.81
C LEU A 236 1.84 -20.57 4.21
N CYS A 237 1.76 -21.57 3.32
CA CYS A 237 1.05 -22.82 3.56
C CYS A 237 1.48 -23.49 4.87
N ARG A 238 2.79 -23.49 5.16
CA ARG A 238 3.35 -24.10 6.39
C ARG A 238 2.86 -23.40 7.65
N PHE A 239 2.76 -22.07 7.64
CA PHE A 239 2.29 -21.29 8.78
C PHE A 239 0.77 -21.34 8.96
N LEU A 240 0.03 -21.57 7.87
CA LEU A 240 -1.42 -21.72 7.89
C LEU A 240 -1.87 -23.18 8.09
N ASN A 241 -0.97 -24.05 8.56
CA ASN A 241 -1.22 -25.49 8.78
C ASN A 241 -1.75 -26.24 7.53
N GLY A 242 -1.44 -25.74 6.34
CA GLY A 242 -1.82 -26.36 5.08
C GLY A 242 -0.86 -27.47 4.64
N THR A 243 -1.34 -28.30 3.73
CA THR A 243 -0.53 -29.32 3.05
C THR A 243 -0.19 -28.84 1.65
N PHE A 244 1.11 -28.77 1.34
CA PHE A 244 1.60 -28.34 0.03
C PHE A 244 2.03 -29.53 -0.82
N THR A 245 1.41 -29.68 -2.00
CA THR A 245 1.86 -30.62 -3.05
C THR A 245 2.24 -29.83 -4.29
N SER A 246 1.35 -29.72 -5.28
CA SER A 246 1.43 -28.74 -6.38
C SER A 246 0.73 -27.43 -6.04
N LYS A 247 -0.16 -27.47 -5.05
CA LYS A 247 -0.91 -26.35 -4.48
C LYS A 247 -0.99 -26.48 -2.97
N CYS A 248 -1.32 -25.37 -2.30
CA CYS A 248 -1.58 -25.38 -0.86
C CYS A 248 -3.04 -25.66 -0.59
N VAL A 249 -3.33 -26.72 0.18
CA VAL A 249 -4.68 -27.02 0.70
C VAL A 249 -4.68 -26.80 2.20
N LEU A 250 -5.56 -25.93 2.67
CA LEU A 250 -5.71 -25.53 4.07
C LEU A 250 -6.56 -26.55 4.86
N PRO A 251 -6.57 -26.53 6.21
CA PRO A 251 -7.33 -27.48 7.02
C PRO A 251 -8.84 -27.51 6.76
N ASN A 252 -9.41 -26.40 6.27
CA ASN A 252 -10.83 -26.31 5.86
C ASN A 252 -11.09 -26.94 4.48
N GLY A 253 -10.08 -27.48 3.80
CA GLY A 253 -10.18 -28.06 2.45
C GLY A 253 -10.06 -27.04 1.32
N GLU A 254 -9.95 -25.75 1.63
CA GLU A 254 -9.83 -24.69 0.62
C GLU A 254 -8.39 -24.53 0.13
N GLU A 255 -8.25 -23.98 -1.08
CA GLU A 255 -6.95 -23.72 -1.69
C GLU A 255 -6.47 -22.30 -1.34
N LEU A 256 -5.25 -22.20 -0.81
CA LEU A 256 -4.59 -20.90 -0.66
C LEU A 256 -4.11 -20.41 -2.03
N LYS A 257 -4.78 -19.39 -2.56
CA LYS A 257 -4.45 -18.77 -3.85
C LYS A 257 -3.68 -17.47 -3.69
N LYS A 258 -3.16 -16.93 -4.78
CA LYS A 258 -2.64 -15.56 -4.83
C LYS A 258 -3.76 -14.57 -4.48
N ALA A 259 -3.46 -13.55 -3.67
CA ALA A 259 -4.41 -12.47 -3.38
C ALA A 259 -4.62 -11.63 -4.65
N VAL A 260 -5.84 -11.12 -4.85
CA VAL A 260 -6.16 -10.26 -6.00
C VAL A 260 -6.76 -8.98 -5.46
N ARG A 261 -5.98 -7.89 -5.48
CA ARG A 261 -6.39 -6.57 -4.99
C ARG A 261 -7.31 -5.91 -6.01
N LYS A 262 -8.41 -5.38 -5.50
CA LYS A 262 -9.43 -4.64 -6.26
C LYS A 262 -9.53 -3.22 -5.72
N GLU A 263 -10.10 -2.35 -6.53
CA GLU A 263 -10.50 -1.04 -6.06
C GLU A 263 -11.55 -1.22 -4.95
N TYR A 264 -11.41 -0.50 -3.84
CA TYR A 264 -12.17 -0.73 -2.62
C TYR A 264 -13.69 -0.57 -2.76
N ARG A 265 -14.15 0.43 -3.51
CA ARG A 265 -15.59 0.63 -3.81
C ARG A 265 -16.12 -0.42 -4.80
N SER A 266 -15.24 -1.05 -5.58
CA SER A 266 -15.60 -2.12 -6.51
C SER A 266 -15.77 -3.51 -5.87
N LEU A 267 -15.42 -3.68 -4.59
CA LEU A 267 -15.62 -4.95 -3.87
C LEU A 267 -17.11 -5.30 -3.81
N THR A 268 -17.45 -6.57 -4.02
CA THR A 268 -18.82 -7.05 -3.71
C THR A 268 -19.09 -6.89 -2.21
N ASP A 269 -20.36 -6.91 -1.82
CA ASP A 269 -20.72 -6.77 -0.41
C ASP A 269 -20.10 -7.89 0.44
N GLU A 270 -20.02 -9.12 -0.07
CA GLU A 270 -19.37 -10.24 0.62
C GLU A 270 -17.84 -10.06 0.71
N GLU A 271 -17.20 -9.58 -0.36
CA GLU A 271 -15.76 -9.29 -0.33
C GLU A 271 -15.43 -8.19 0.68
N ARG A 272 -16.25 -7.14 0.68
CA ARG A 272 -16.11 -6.00 1.60
C ARG A 272 -16.34 -6.42 3.05
N GLU A 273 -17.37 -7.20 3.33
CA GLU A 273 -17.66 -7.71 4.67
C GLU A 273 -16.52 -8.60 5.19
N ARG A 274 -15.99 -9.51 4.36
CA ARG A 274 -14.81 -10.32 4.73
C ARG A 274 -13.59 -9.46 5.03
N TYR A 275 -13.33 -8.44 4.20
CA TYR A 275 -12.24 -7.50 4.43
C TYR A 275 -12.41 -6.76 5.76
N HIS A 276 -13.55 -6.13 6.02
CA HIS A 276 -13.81 -5.41 7.28
C HIS A 276 -13.69 -6.32 8.50
N LYS A 277 -14.28 -7.53 8.44
CA LYS A 277 -14.16 -8.52 9.52
C LYS A 277 -12.70 -8.89 9.78
N ALA A 278 -11.90 -9.10 8.73
CA ALA A 278 -10.48 -9.40 8.88
C ALA A 278 -9.71 -8.24 9.53
N VAL A 279 -9.95 -6.99 9.10
CA VAL A 279 -9.32 -5.79 9.69
C VAL A 279 -9.69 -5.65 11.17
N ILE A 280 -10.97 -5.79 11.51
CA ILE A 280 -11.46 -5.71 12.90
C ILE A 280 -10.84 -6.83 13.75
N ALA A 281 -10.73 -8.05 13.21
CA ALA A 281 -10.15 -9.18 13.93
C ALA A 281 -8.66 -8.99 14.21
N ILE A 282 -7.87 -8.50 13.24
CA ILE A 282 -6.44 -8.19 13.48
C ILE A 282 -6.25 -6.97 14.39
N LYS A 283 -7.22 -6.05 14.44
CA LYS A 283 -7.22 -4.98 15.43
C LYS A 283 -7.49 -5.52 16.84
N ALA A 284 -8.51 -6.36 16.99
CA ALA A 284 -8.90 -6.93 18.28
C ALA A 284 -7.81 -7.85 18.89
N ASN A 285 -7.03 -8.55 18.07
CA ASN A 285 -5.93 -9.39 18.54
C ASN A 285 -4.58 -8.65 18.69
N GLY A 286 -4.56 -7.35 18.43
CA GLY A 286 -3.40 -6.47 18.56
C GLY A 286 -2.39 -6.54 17.41
N GLU A 287 -2.62 -7.36 16.37
CA GLU A 287 -1.69 -7.49 15.25
C GLU A 287 -1.68 -6.24 14.35
N TYR A 288 -2.83 -5.58 14.18
CA TYR A 288 -2.91 -4.27 13.53
C TYR A 288 -1.97 -3.26 14.18
N ASP A 289 -1.98 -3.22 15.52
CA ASP A 289 -1.22 -2.22 16.29
C ASP A 289 0.28 -2.51 16.24
N LYS A 290 0.67 -3.78 16.30
CA LYS A 290 2.07 -4.18 16.09
C LYS A 290 2.59 -3.75 14.73
N LEU A 291 1.81 -3.95 13.67
CA LEU A 291 2.19 -3.52 12.32
C LEU A 291 2.21 -1.99 12.24
N SER A 292 1.20 -1.31 12.77
CA SER A 292 1.09 0.14 12.69
C SER A 292 2.24 0.86 13.41
N MET A 293 2.68 0.34 14.55
CA MET A 293 3.85 0.83 15.31
C MET A 293 5.16 0.81 14.51
N ILE A 294 5.29 -0.04 13.48
CA ILE A 294 6.51 -0.09 12.66
C ILE A 294 6.73 1.25 11.93
N HIS A 295 5.66 1.90 11.51
CA HIS A 295 5.70 3.13 10.72
C HIS A 295 5.77 4.42 11.57
N THR A 296 5.49 4.34 12.87
CA THR A 296 5.31 5.52 13.72
C THR A 296 6.61 6.19 14.15
N THR A 297 7.77 5.67 13.77
CA THR A 297 9.07 6.28 14.10
C THR A 297 10.06 6.15 12.96
N SER A 298 10.84 7.20 12.71
CA SER A 298 11.96 7.14 11.77
C SER A 298 13.04 6.14 12.17
N THR A 299 13.09 5.71 13.43
CA THR A 299 14.03 4.67 13.89
C THR A 299 13.62 3.29 13.40
N THR A 300 12.31 3.00 13.39
CA THR A 300 11.77 1.71 12.95
C THR A 300 11.46 1.68 11.45
N SER A 301 11.35 2.83 10.78
CA SER A 301 11.05 2.91 9.34
C SER A 301 11.91 3.94 8.58
N PRO A 302 13.25 3.94 8.72
CA PRO A 302 14.11 5.00 8.17
C PRO A 302 14.15 5.04 6.65
N ALA A 303 13.74 3.96 5.97
CA ALA A 303 13.67 3.89 4.51
C ALA A 303 12.26 4.18 3.96
N ALA A 304 11.26 4.36 4.85
CA ALA A 304 9.87 4.51 4.45
C ALA A 304 9.64 5.81 3.68
N HIS A 305 10.29 6.92 4.04
CA HIS A 305 10.06 8.24 3.44
C HIS A 305 11.36 8.97 3.14
N GLY A 306 11.33 9.92 2.20
CA GLY A 306 12.41 10.85 1.93
C GLY A 306 13.45 10.37 0.92
N GLY A 307 13.22 9.24 0.24
CA GLY A 307 14.20 8.72 -0.71
C GLY A 307 13.79 7.45 -1.45
N PRO A 308 14.72 6.88 -2.24
CA PRO A 308 14.43 5.78 -3.16
C PRO A 308 14.00 4.48 -2.49
N GLY A 309 14.13 4.38 -1.15
CA GLY A 309 13.65 3.24 -0.37
C GLY A 309 12.13 3.15 -0.24
N PHE A 310 11.42 4.27 -0.46
CA PHE A 310 9.99 4.44 -0.18
C PHE A 310 9.12 3.30 -0.74
N LEU A 311 9.25 3.02 -2.04
CA LEU A 311 8.41 2.05 -2.73
C LEU A 311 8.65 0.60 -2.26
N GLY A 312 9.91 0.18 -2.19
CA GLY A 312 10.27 -1.17 -1.76
C GLY A 312 9.91 -1.42 -0.28
N TRP A 313 10.09 -0.42 0.57
CA TRP A 313 9.74 -0.50 1.99
C TRP A 313 8.22 -0.62 2.20
N HIS A 314 7.43 0.25 1.56
CA HIS A 314 5.98 0.23 1.69
C HIS A 314 5.36 -1.04 1.07
N ARG A 315 5.94 -1.58 -0.02
CA ARG A 315 5.51 -2.87 -0.59
C ARG A 315 5.66 -4.03 0.40
N GLU A 316 6.81 -4.13 1.07
CA GLU A 316 7.00 -5.13 2.12
C GLU A 316 6.03 -4.90 3.28
N PHE A 317 5.83 -3.63 3.67
CA PHE A 317 4.94 -3.27 4.75
C PHE A 317 3.47 -3.69 4.48
N ILE A 318 2.93 -3.34 3.31
CA ILE A 318 1.56 -3.73 2.95
C ILE A 318 1.43 -5.24 2.67
N LYS A 319 2.49 -5.94 2.24
CA LYS A 319 2.48 -7.41 2.17
C LYS A 319 2.26 -8.01 3.55
N ARG A 320 2.94 -7.50 4.58
CA ARG A 320 2.79 -8.00 5.96
C ARG A 320 1.37 -7.78 6.48
N TYR A 321 0.78 -6.62 6.20
CA TYR A 321 -0.62 -6.38 6.51
C TYR A 321 -1.57 -7.33 5.78
N GLU A 322 -1.37 -7.54 4.49
CA GLU A 322 -2.17 -8.49 3.70
C GLU A 322 -2.02 -9.94 4.22
N ILE A 323 -0.82 -10.36 4.64
CA ILE A 323 -0.61 -11.65 5.31
C ILE A 323 -1.39 -11.71 6.62
N ALA A 324 -1.40 -10.64 7.43
CA ALA A 324 -2.13 -10.59 8.69
C ALA A 324 -3.64 -10.77 8.49
N LEU A 325 -4.24 -10.06 7.52
CA LEU A 325 -5.64 -10.25 7.14
C LEU A 325 -5.92 -11.71 6.77
N ARG A 326 -4.98 -12.33 6.04
CA ARG A 326 -5.11 -13.70 5.54
C ARG A 326 -4.90 -14.78 6.58
N THR A 327 -4.41 -14.44 7.78
CA THR A 327 -4.45 -15.34 8.94
C THR A 327 -5.86 -15.47 9.52
N VAL A 328 -6.73 -14.47 9.28
CA VAL A 328 -8.14 -14.49 9.68
C VAL A 328 -8.99 -15.11 8.58
N ASP A 329 -8.82 -14.63 7.34
CA ASP A 329 -9.52 -15.13 6.17
C ASP A 329 -8.59 -15.18 4.96
N HIS A 330 -8.20 -16.39 4.55
CA HIS A 330 -7.19 -16.59 3.51
C HIS A 330 -7.61 -16.12 2.11
N THR A 331 -8.91 -15.84 1.90
CA THR A 331 -9.49 -15.35 0.64
C THR A 331 -9.44 -13.82 0.52
N VAL A 332 -9.21 -13.12 1.63
CA VAL A 332 -9.13 -11.65 1.65
C VAL A 332 -7.85 -11.18 0.95
N ALA A 333 -8.01 -10.10 0.17
CA ALA A 333 -6.91 -9.31 -0.39
C ALA A 333 -7.05 -7.87 0.11
N LEU A 334 -5.93 -7.16 0.23
CA LEU A 334 -5.92 -5.74 0.57
C LEU A 334 -6.49 -4.94 -0.62
N PRO A 335 -7.64 -4.24 -0.50
CA PRO A 335 -8.11 -3.39 -1.57
C PRO A 335 -7.25 -2.13 -1.70
N TYR A 336 -7.12 -1.60 -2.90
CA TYR A 336 -6.52 -0.29 -3.14
C TYR A 336 -7.59 0.81 -3.19
N TRP A 337 -7.21 2.02 -2.78
CA TRP A 337 -8.06 3.20 -2.89
C TRP A 337 -7.60 4.09 -4.04
N ASP A 338 -8.36 4.06 -5.13
CA ASP A 338 -8.13 4.94 -6.28
C ASP A 338 -8.70 6.35 -6.03
N SER A 339 -7.87 7.24 -5.48
CA SER A 339 -8.29 8.60 -5.17
C SER A 339 -8.60 9.48 -6.39
N THR A 340 -8.26 9.05 -7.62
CA THR A 340 -8.61 9.83 -8.83
C THR A 340 -10.12 9.88 -9.07
N ILE A 341 -10.84 8.87 -8.57
CA ILE A 341 -12.30 8.82 -8.63
C ILE A 341 -12.92 9.96 -7.82
N GLU A 342 -12.42 10.23 -6.60
CA GLU A 342 -12.88 11.38 -5.82
C GLU A 342 -12.49 12.71 -6.46
N GLU A 343 -11.31 12.78 -7.07
CA GLU A 343 -10.81 14.03 -7.66
C GLU A 343 -11.75 14.58 -8.75
N MET A 344 -12.47 13.68 -9.45
CA MET A 344 -13.47 14.00 -10.46
C MET A 344 -14.79 14.56 -9.90
N LEU A 345 -15.03 14.46 -8.59
CA LEU A 345 -16.23 15.00 -7.96
C LEU A 345 -16.18 16.53 -7.90
N HIS A 346 -17.37 17.15 -8.05
CA HIS A 346 -17.53 18.60 -7.86
C HIS A 346 -17.20 19.00 -6.41
N VAL A 347 -17.72 18.23 -5.46
CA VAL A 347 -17.41 18.32 -4.03
C VAL A 347 -16.76 17.00 -3.62
N LYS A 348 -15.45 17.01 -3.39
CA LYS A 348 -14.64 15.80 -3.14
C LYS A 348 -14.99 15.13 -1.79
N GLN A 349 -15.46 15.94 -0.86
CA GLN A 349 -15.92 15.54 0.47
C GLN A 349 -17.21 14.71 0.42
N ASP A 350 -18.01 14.81 -0.66
CA ASP A 350 -19.27 14.07 -0.79
C ASP A 350 -19.08 12.62 -1.26
N SER A 351 -17.83 12.12 -1.30
CA SER A 351 -17.54 10.76 -1.75
C SER A 351 -18.26 9.71 -0.92
N THR A 352 -18.74 8.66 -1.59
CA THR A 352 -19.26 7.46 -0.93
C THR A 352 -18.21 6.74 -0.10
N LEU A 353 -16.91 6.99 -0.34
CA LEU A 353 -15.83 6.44 0.49
C LEU A 353 -16.03 6.76 1.98
N TRP A 354 -16.58 7.92 2.30
CA TRP A 354 -16.85 8.38 3.66
C TRP A 354 -18.20 7.87 4.20
N SER A 355 -18.92 7.02 3.46
CA SER A 355 -20.18 6.49 3.95
C SER A 355 -19.98 5.50 5.10
N LYS A 356 -21.07 5.28 5.85
CA LYS A 356 -21.17 4.29 6.93
C LYS A 356 -20.84 2.85 6.51
N GLU A 357 -21.05 2.52 5.23
CA GLU A 357 -20.75 1.21 4.66
C GLU A 357 -19.27 1.03 4.31
N LEU A 358 -18.51 2.12 4.15
CA LEU A 358 -17.12 2.10 3.70
C LEU A 358 -16.14 2.53 4.81
N MET A 359 -15.59 3.75 4.76
CA MET A 359 -14.60 4.21 5.74
C MET A 359 -15.18 5.04 6.89
N GLY A 360 -16.48 5.35 6.87
CA GLY A 360 -17.14 6.22 7.84
C GLY A 360 -16.86 7.71 7.63
N GLU A 361 -17.83 8.53 8.06
CA GLU A 361 -17.81 9.98 7.98
C GLU A 361 -17.20 10.56 9.26
N PRO A 362 -16.34 11.59 9.20
CA PRO A 362 -15.95 12.33 10.39
C PRO A 362 -17.13 13.15 10.94
N ASP A 363 -17.20 13.33 12.26
CA ASP A 363 -18.09 14.31 12.88
C ASP A 363 -17.62 15.75 12.67
N ASP A 364 -18.38 16.73 13.19
CA ASP A 364 -18.06 18.17 13.08
C ASP A 364 -16.68 18.54 13.65
N ASP A 365 -16.16 17.74 14.61
CA ASP A 365 -14.84 17.88 15.22
C ASP A 365 -13.75 17.06 14.50
N GLY A 366 -14.11 16.34 13.44
CA GLY A 366 -13.24 15.52 12.59
C GLY A 366 -13.09 14.07 13.05
N TYR A 367 -13.72 13.64 14.15
CA TYR A 367 -13.56 12.29 14.69
C TYR A 367 -14.38 11.26 13.91
N CYS A 368 -13.77 10.14 13.53
CA CYS A 368 -14.45 9.04 12.87
C CYS A 368 -15.04 8.05 13.88
N SER A 369 -15.78 8.53 14.88
CA SER A 369 -16.44 7.67 15.86
C SER A 369 -17.82 7.27 15.34
N GLY A 370 -17.99 6.01 14.95
CA GLY A 370 -19.33 5.46 14.70
C GLY A 370 -20.11 5.16 16.01
N VAL A 371 -19.83 5.92 17.07
CA VAL A 371 -20.49 5.91 18.39
C VAL A 371 -20.34 7.30 18.99
N GLU A 372 -21.41 7.80 19.61
CA GLU A 372 -21.56 9.09 20.28
C GLU A 372 -20.28 9.71 20.88
N ALA A 373 -20.03 10.96 20.52
CA ALA A 373 -19.34 11.89 21.40
C ALA A 373 -20.16 11.99 22.70
N ASP A 374 -19.67 11.33 23.75
CA ASP A 374 -20.17 11.41 25.12
C ASP A 374 -19.99 12.85 25.61
N SER A 375 -20.93 13.71 25.22
CA SER A 375 -21.08 15.05 25.78
C SER A 375 -21.60 14.87 27.20
N GLY A 376 -20.65 14.59 28.10
CA GLY A 376 -20.88 14.59 29.53
C GLY A 376 -21.44 15.94 29.94
N PHE A 377 -22.77 16.03 29.99
CA PHE A 377 -23.50 17.09 30.65
C PHE A 377 -23.11 17.02 32.13
N ARG A 378 -22.07 17.79 32.50
CA ARG A 378 -21.82 18.17 33.87
C ARG A 378 -23.05 18.94 34.33
N PHE A 379 -23.80 18.38 35.28
CA PHE A 379 -24.72 19.18 36.09
C PHE A 379 -23.90 20.28 36.77
N ALA A 380 -23.95 21.48 36.19
CA ALA A 380 -23.41 22.68 36.80
C ALA A 380 -24.43 23.18 37.84
N GLY A 381 -24.05 23.03 39.11
CA GLY A 381 -24.32 24.01 40.17
C GLY A 381 -25.77 24.25 40.56
N LEU A 382 -26.17 23.70 41.71
CA LEU A 382 -27.04 24.42 42.63
C LEU A 382 -26.31 25.68 43.14
N PRO A 383 -26.90 26.88 43.09
CA PRO A 383 -26.57 27.94 44.00
C PRO A 383 -27.44 27.79 45.25
N GLU A 384 -26.80 27.58 46.40
CA GLU A 384 -27.39 27.89 47.70
C GLU A 384 -27.84 29.35 47.71
N LEU A 385 -29.15 29.58 47.78
CA LEU A 385 -29.70 30.87 48.21
C LEU A 385 -29.81 30.84 49.73
N THR A 386 -28.79 31.39 50.38
CA THR A 386 -28.84 31.79 51.78
C THR A 386 -29.41 33.21 51.89
N GLY A 387 -30.45 33.37 52.72
CA GLY A 387 -30.76 34.58 53.47
C GLY A 387 -31.72 35.59 52.82
N LEU A 388 -32.92 35.76 53.37
CA LEU A 388 -33.21 36.72 54.46
C LEU A 388 -34.73 36.86 54.70
N GLN A 389 -35.08 36.88 55.99
CA GLN A 389 -36.35 37.21 56.67
C GLN A 389 -37.46 36.16 56.73
#